data_AF-A0A0J8B4T0-F1
#
_entry.id   AF-A0A0J8B4T0-F1
#
_cell.length_a   1.000
_cell.length_b   1.000
_cell.length_c   1.000
_cell.angle_alpha   90.00
_cell.angle_beta   90.00
_cell.angle_gamma   90.00
#
_symmetry.space_group_name_H-M   'P 1'
#
loop_
_entity.id
_entity.type
_entity.pdbx_description
1 polymer ?
#
loop_
_entity_poly.entity_id
_entity_poly.type
_entity_poly.pdbx_seq_one_letter_code
_entity_poly.pdbx_strand_id
1 'polypeptide(L)'
;KMAIVPTSSEQTQPDDEPPKLTYREQRRLDQDELRQKFPDRKRRGPTRGMKYYTKRPRNSEEKVTVSFMDEVRRVIGEKADEFLCDCSKWMNEPPVVPTQDLEGSSEAVQVEQEPIYVRLFEKTKKHKNKDGTTCWEPIAEKHYEELKKLHETQIQEHGEDNLNVKDAYIKALKCKSGYVRGLGPGARPPKKGRTGENNERLSTQVDTLAASNEELKASNEQLKASNEELKASNEEFKASNEELRAEFSKLNKEAIEREKKMREDMLKMFEDMRYKFFSLFIIILGIINVEDMLKMFEDKEAIEREKKMR
;
A
#
# COMPACT_ATOMS: atom_id res chain seq x y z
N LYS A 1 -12.63 -84.25 46.17
CA LYS A 1 -12.87 -83.34 45.03
C LYS A 1 -12.94 -81.93 45.58
N MET A 2 -12.05 -81.06 45.08
CA MET A 2 -11.98 -79.60 45.23
C MET A 2 -11.89 -79.05 46.66
N ALA A 3 -10.65 -78.79 47.09
CA ALA A 3 -10.33 -77.92 48.23
C ALA A 3 -10.24 -76.48 47.72
N ILE A 4 -11.04 -75.60 48.32
CA ILE A 4 -11.01 -74.14 48.14
C ILE A 4 -10.21 -73.60 49.33
N VAL A 5 -9.06 -72.98 49.05
CA VAL A 5 -8.25 -72.23 50.01
C VAL A 5 -8.33 -70.75 49.63
N PRO A 6 -8.58 -69.82 50.57
CA PRO A 6 -8.69 -68.39 50.32
C PRO A 6 -7.35 -67.67 50.53
N THR A 7 -7.02 -66.67 49.70
CA THR A 7 -5.92 -65.73 49.98
C THR A 7 -6.24 -64.32 49.49
N SER A 8 -6.39 -63.42 50.47
CA SER A 8 -5.91 -62.04 50.56
C SER A 8 -5.77 -61.16 49.30
N SER A 9 -6.45 -60.02 49.40
CA SER A 9 -6.19 -58.70 48.81
C SER A 9 -4.77 -58.45 48.29
N GLU A 10 -4.69 -57.95 47.05
CA GLU A 10 -3.51 -57.22 46.57
C GLU A 10 -3.97 -55.98 45.81
N GLN A 11 -3.59 -54.82 46.33
CA GLN A 11 -3.81 -53.50 45.75
C GLN A 11 -2.90 -53.34 44.53
N THR A 12 -3.48 -53.02 43.38
CA THR A 12 -2.75 -52.72 42.16
C THR A 12 -1.98 -51.41 42.32
N GLN A 13 -0.64 -51.47 42.33
CA GLN A 13 0.22 -50.30 42.13
C GLN A 13 0.32 -49.97 40.63
N PRO A 14 0.44 -48.69 40.24
CA PRO A 14 0.52 -48.27 38.85
C PRO A 14 1.94 -48.44 38.27
N ASP A 15 1.96 -48.91 37.03
CA ASP A 15 3.10 -49.32 36.22
C ASP A 15 4.20 -48.25 36.02
N ASP A 16 5.44 -48.73 35.96
CA ASP A 16 6.67 -48.01 35.62
C ASP A 16 6.65 -47.45 34.18
N GLU A 17 6.22 -46.19 33.99
CA GLU A 17 6.51 -45.45 32.75
C GLU A 17 7.99 -45.00 32.74
N PRO A 18 8.77 -45.26 31.67
CA PRO A 18 10.14 -44.76 31.58
C PRO A 18 10.16 -43.22 31.48
N PRO A 19 11.17 -42.54 32.05
CA PRO A 19 11.22 -41.09 32.12
C PRO A 19 11.20 -40.47 30.71
N LYS A 20 10.33 -39.46 30.51
CA LYS A 20 10.20 -38.71 29.26
C LYS A 20 11.51 -37.97 28.96
N LEU A 21 12.32 -38.54 28.07
CA LEU A 21 13.56 -37.94 27.57
C LEU A 21 13.27 -36.61 26.87
N THR A 22 14.12 -35.61 27.11
CA THR A 22 14.00 -34.33 26.41
C THR A 22 14.33 -34.51 24.93
N TYR A 23 13.80 -33.64 24.06
CA TYR A 23 14.06 -33.67 22.61
C TYR A 23 15.57 -33.73 22.27
N ARG A 24 16.41 -33.07 23.08
CA ARG A 24 17.87 -33.08 22.89
C ARG A 24 18.53 -34.41 23.27
N GLU A 25 17.92 -35.16 24.19
CA GLU A 25 18.41 -36.49 24.60
C GLU A 25 17.95 -37.56 23.65
N GLN A 26 16.69 -37.53 23.20
CA GLN A 26 16.19 -38.41 22.12
C GLN A 26 17.05 -38.27 20.87
N ARG A 27 17.35 -37.03 20.44
CA ARG A 27 18.19 -36.81 19.26
C ARG A 27 19.64 -37.32 19.43
N ARG A 28 20.14 -37.42 20.66
CA ARG A 28 21.47 -38.01 20.92
C ARG A 28 21.42 -39.53 20.79
N LEU A 29 20.40 -40.16 21.35
CA LEU A 29 20.20 -41.61 21.23
C LEU A 29 20.00 -42.04 19.77
N ASP A 30 19.18 -41.32 18.99
CA ASP A 30 18.98 -41.61 17.57
C ASP A 30 20.29 -41.52 16.77
N GLN A 31 21.15 -40.55 17.12
CA GLN A 31 22.46 -40.41 16.48
C GLN A 31 23.40 -41.55 16.85
N ASP A 32 23.34 -42.03 18.09
CA ASP A 32 24.17 -43.15 18.55
C ASP A 32 23.69 -44.50 17.99
N GLU A 33 22.38 -44.68 17.83
CA GLU A 33 21.80 -45.84 17.15
C GLU A 33 22.22 -45.87 15.67
N LEU A 34 22.18 -44.72 14.99
CA LEU A 34 22.68 -44.58 13.62
C LEU A 34 24.18 -44.87 13.49
N ARG A 35 24.98 -44.58 14.53
CA ARG A 35 26.43 -44.89 14.57
C ARG A 35 26.68 -46.39 14.69
N GLN A 36 25.90 -47.09 15.51
CA GLN A 36 26.00 -48.55 15.61
C GLN A 36 25.57 -49.23 14.31
N LYS A 37 24.56 -48.68 13.64
CA LYS A 37 24.02 -49.25 12.40
C LYS A 37 24.94 -49.09 11.17
N PHE A 38 25.83 -48.10 11.17
CA PHE A 38 26.74 -47.81 10.03
C PHE A 38 28.14 -47.38 10.49
N PRO A 39 29.01 -48.31 10.93
CA PRO A 39 30.33 -47.98 11.49
C PRO A 39 31.31 -47.37 10.45
N ASP A 40 31.18 -47.69 9.16
CA ASP A 40 32.12 -47.27 8.11
C ASP A 40 31.79 -45.93 7.40
N ARG A 41 30.70 -45.25 7.79
CA ARG A 41 30.34 -43.96 7.19
C ARG A 41 31.27 -42.85 7.70
N LYS A 42 32.13 -42.31 6.80
CA LYS A 42 32.96 -41.14 7.08
C LYS A 42 32.09 -39.96 7.56
N ARG A 43 32.45 -39.41 8.73
CA ARG A 43 31.76 -38.30 9.40
C ARG A 43 31.61 -37.10 8.45
N ARG A 44 30.37 -36.68 8.15
CA ARG A 44 30.13 -35.29 7.77
C ARG A 44 29.85 -34.52 9.06
N GLY A 45 30.86 -33.80 9.55
CA GLY A 45 30.71 -32.92 10.70
C GLY A 45 29.69 -31.80 10.42
N PRO A 46 29.21 -31.09 11.44
CA PRO A 46 28.34 -29.94 11.24
C PRO A 46 29.11 -28.95 10.38
N THR A 47 28.61 -28.63 9.18
CA THR A 47 29.16 -27.55 8.37
C THR A 47 29.18 -26.31 9.25
N ARG A 48 30.40 -25.85 9.59
CA ARG A 48 30.64 -24.61 10.30
C ARG A 48 30.19 -23.47 9.37
N GLY A 49 28.89 -23.18 9.38
CA GLY A 49 28.36 -21.96 8.78
C GLY A 49 28.99 -20.80 9.54
N MET A 50 29.73 -19.95 8.83
CA MET A 50 30.31 -18.73 9.39
C MET A 50 29.15 -17.86 9.91
N LYS A 51 28.92 -17.85 11.22
CA LYS A 51 27.93 -16.96 11.84
C LYS A 51 28.57 -15.58 11.90
N TYR A 52 28.09 -14.65 11.08
CA TYR A 52 28.42 -13.24 11.23
C TYR A 52 27.91 -12.76 12.60
N TYR A 53 28.84 -12.36 13.46
CA TYR A 53 28.53 -11.75 14.74
C TYR A 53 28.27 -10.26 14.48
N THR A 54 27.01 -9.83 14.40
CA THR A 54 26.70 -8.40 14.41
C THR A 54 26.94 -7.88 15.82
N LYS A 55 28.04 -7.15 16.02
CA LYS A 55 28.27 -6.34 17.22
C LYS A 55 27.15 -5.28 17.29
N ARG A 56 26.21 -5.41 18.22
CA ARG A 56 25.39 -4.27 18.66
C ARG A 56 26.12 -3.59 19.82
N PRO A 57 26.38 -2.29 19.79
CA PRO A 57 26.76 -1.58 20.99
C PRO A 57 25.52 -1.46 21.90
N ARG A 58 25.69 -1.76 23.18
CA ARG A 58 24.76 -1.31 24.22
C ARG A 58 25.11 0.15 24.49
N ASN A 59 24.18 1.06 24.23
CA ASN A 59 24.27 2.41 24.79
C ASN A 59 23.25 2.56 25.91
N SER A 60 23.77 3.10 27.01
CA SER A 60 23.13 3.57 28.22
C SER A 60 22.01 4.58 27.94
N GLU A 61 21.06 4.60 28.86
CA GLU A 61 19.86 5.43 28.86
C GLU A 61 20.13 6.95 28.78
N GLU A 62 19.13 7.63 28.21
CA GLU A 62 18.77 9.07 28.27
C GLU A 62 19.58 10.11 27.47
N LYS A 63 19.02 10.43 26.30
CA LYS A 63 18.78 11.80 25.82
C LYS A 63 17.64 11.75 24.79
N VAL A 64 16.45 12.20 25.16
CA VAL A 64 15.33 12.36 24.22
C VAL A 64 15.59 13.61 23.40
N THR A 65 16.25 13.45 22.26
CA THR A 65 16.17 14.38 21.14
C THR A 65 15.23 13.74 20.14
N VAL A 66 13.97 14.17 20.10
CA VAL A 66 13.04 13.70 19.08
C VAL A 66 13.51 14.27 17.75
N SER A 67 13.94 13.40 16.85
CA SER A 67 14.31 13.81 15.50
C SER A 67 13.02 14.11 14.73
N PHE A 68 13.03 15.13 13.89
CA PHE A 68 11.88 15.53 13.05
C PHE A 68 11.28 14.35 12.26
N MET A 69 12.09 13.32 11.96
CA MET A 69 11.69 12.09 11.28
C MET A 69 10.79 11.18 12.15
N ASP A 70 10.97 11.16 13.47
CA ASP A 70 10.23 10.28 14.38
C ASP A 70 8.78 10.75 14.59
N GLU A 71 8.54 12.07 14.60
CA GLU A 71 7.19 12.64 14.67
C GLU A 71 6.41 12.35 13.38
N VAL A 72 7.06 12.48 12.22
CA VAL A 72 6.48 12.14 10.91
C VAL A 72 6.17 10.64 10.83
N ARG A 73 7.08 9.80 11.33
CA ARG A 73 6.88 8.34 11.40
C ARG A 73 5.75 7.95 12.36
N ARG A 74 5.48 8.74 13.41
CA ARG A 74 4.37 8.52 14.34
C ARG A 74 3.00 8.81 13.70
N VAL A 75 2.94 9.78 12.78
CA VAL A 75 1.70 10.16 12.06
C VAL A 75 1.47 9.29 10.82
N ILE A 76 2.51 8.97 10.07
CA ILE A 76 2.43 8.24 8.78
C ILE A 76 2.63 6.72 8.95
N GLY A 77 3.17 6.28 10.08
CA GLY A 77 3.43 4.88 10.39
C GLY A 77 4.66 4.32 9.65
N GLU A 78 4.74 3.00 9.50
CA GLU A 78 5.88 2.28 8.91
C GLU A 78 6.22 2.70 7.45
N LYS A 79 5.29 3.39 6.77
CA LYS A 79 5.45 3.90 5.40
C LYS A 79 6.05 5.30 5.28
N ALA A 80 6.50 5.90 6.38
CA ALA A 80 7.09 7.24 6.35
C ALA A 80 8.32 7.34 5.42
N ASP A 81 9.11 6.26 5.31
CA ASP A 81 10.28 6.21 4.44
C ASP A 81 9.89 6.18 2.95
N GLU A 82 8.77 5.53 2.60
CA GLU A 82 8.20 5.53 1.25
C GLU A 82 7.64 6.92 0.90
N PHE A 83 6.92 7.54 1.83
CA PHE A 83 6.37 8.90 1.67
C PHE A 83 7.47 9.95 1.43
N LEU A 84 8.57 9.88 2.18
CA LEU A 84 9.69 10.81 2.00
C LEU A 84 10.43 10.56 0.69
N CYS A 85 10.54 9.31 0.25
CA CYS A 85 11.09 8.98 -1.06
C CYS A 85 10.22 9.54 -2.20
N ASP A 86 8.90 9.52 -2.06
CA ASP A 86 7.99 10.06 -3.08
C ASP A 86 7.97 11.59 -3.08
N CYS A 87 8.02 12.25 -1.92
CA CYS A 87 8.20 13.70 -1.83
C CYS A 87 9.54 14.16 -2.45
N SER A 88 10.61 13.37 -2.29
CA SER A 88 11.91 13.65 -2.92
C SER A 88 11.88 13.48 -4.44
N LYS A 89 11.06 12.54 -4.96
CA LYS A 89 10.84 12.42 -6.42
C LYS A 89 10.09 13.63 -6.97
N TRP A 90 9.05 14.11 -6.27
CA TRP A 90 8.30 15.30 -6.68
C TRP A 90 9.15 16.57 -6.72
N MET A 91 10.16 16.69 -5.85
CA MET A 91 11.06 17.85 -5.81
C MET A 91 12.15 17.81 -6.90
N ASN A 92 12.39 16.66 -7.54
CA ASN A 92 13.45 16.48 -8.55
C ASN A 92 12.91 16.33 -9.98
N GLU A 93 11.59 16.40 -10.18
CA GLU A 93 10.97 16.34 -11.49
C GLU A 93 10.83 17.76 -12.06
N PRO A 94 11.49 18.12 -13.17
CA PRO A 94 11.37 19.46 -13.73
C PRO A 94 9.95 19.71 -14.25
N PRO A 95 9.44 20.95 -14.19
CA PRO A 95 8.06 21.24 -14.57
C PRO A 95 7.89 21.03 -16.08
N VAL A 96 6.98 20.11 -16.44
CA VAL A 96 6.57 19.90 -17.83
C VAL A 96 5.64 21.04 -18.22
N VAL A 97 6.15 21.98 -19.01
CA VAL A 97 5.35 23.03 -19.66
C VAL A 97 4.69 22.44 -20.91
N PRO A 98 3.37 22.61 -21.12
CA PRO A 98 2.73 22.20 -22.36
C PRO A 98 3.07 23.22 -23.46
N THR A 99 3.73 22.76 -24.52
CA THR A 99 3.89 23.53 -25.77
C THR A 99 3.14 22.81 -26.89
N GLN A 100 2.05 23.43 -27.32
CA GLN A 100 1.41 23.14 -28.60
C GLN A 100 2.11 23.96 -29.70
N ASP A 101 2.48 23.21 -30.74
CA ASP A 101 2.54 23.53 -32.16
C ASP A 101 3.49 24.63 -32.67
N LEU A 102 4.44 24.21 -33.53
CA LEU A 102 4.81 24.91 -34.76
C LEU A 102 5.51 23.93 -35.73
N GLU A 103 4.88 23.76 -36.89
CA GLU A 103 5.30 22.95 -38.02
C GLU A 103 6.65 23.38 -38.61
N GLY A 104 7.40 22.42 -39.16
CA GLY A 104 8.30 22.65 -40.30
C GLY A 104 9.78 22.39 -40.06
N SER A 105 10.22 21.14 -40.13
CA SER A 105 11.14 20.71 -41.20
C SER A 105 11.29 19.20 -41.18
N SER A 106 11.06 18.59 -42.33
CA SER A 106 11.32 17.21 -42.69
C SER A 106 12.65 16.65 -42.19
N GLU A 107 12.60 15.58 -41.40
CA GLU A 107 13.56 14.47 -41.49
C GLU A 107 12.93 13.21 -40.90
N ALA A 108 12.69 12.21 -41.76
CA ALA A 108 12.19 10.92 -41.35
C ALA A 108 13.30 10.15 -40.63
N VAL A 109 13.22 10.02 -39.31
CA VAL A 109 14.10 9.12 -38.56
C VAL A 109 13.52 7.71 -38.64
N GLN A 110 14.00 6.93 -39.60
CA GLN A 110 13.82 5.47 -39.62
C GLN A 110 14.65 4.88 -38.47
N VAL A 111 13.99 4.42 -37.41
CA VAL A 111 14.64 3.61 -36.38
C VAL A 111 14.73 2.18 -36.91
N GLU A 112 15.83 1.84 -37.57
CA GLU A 112 16.20 0.44 -37.84
C GLU A 112 16.44 -0.27 -36.50
N GLN A 113 15.42 -0.94 -35.98
CA GLN A 113 15.59 -1.74 -34.77
C GLN A 113 16.30 -3.05 -35.13
N GLU A 114 17.62 -3.09 -34.95
CA GLU A 114 18.38 -4.34 -35.05
C GLU A 114 17.71 -5.48 -34.24
N PRO A 115 17.70 -6.71 -34.77
CA PRO A 115 16.97 -7.81 -34.18
C PRO A 115 17.64 -8.25 -32.87
N ILE A 116 16.82 -8.74 -31.94
CA ILE A 116 17.22 -9.05 -30.56
C ILE A 116 18.41 -10.03 -30.52
N TYR A 117 18.47 -11.01 -31.43
CA TYR A 117 19.57 -11.98 -31.47
C TYR A 117 20.91 -11.38 -31.90
N VAL A 118 20.92 -10.39 -32.81
CA VAL A 118 22.15 -9.69 -33.23
C VAL A 118 22.71 -8.88 -32.06
N ARG A 119 21.84 -8.10 -31.39
CA ARG A 119 22.22 -7.29 -30.21
C ARG A 119 22.77 -8.13 -29.07
N LEU A 120 22.16 -9.29 -28.80
CA LEU A 120 22.65 -10.22 -27.78
C LEU A 120 24.00 -10.83 -28.16
N PHE A 121 24.23 -11.13 -29.43
CA PHE A 121 25.50 -11.66 -29.90
C PHE A 121 26.63 -10.64 -29.72
N GLU A 122 26.38 -9.37 -30.02
CA GLU A 122 27.34 -8.29 -29.75
C GLU A 122 27.73 -8.20 -28.29
N LYS A 123 26.74 -8.12 -27.40
CA LYS A 123 27.02 -7.96 -25.97
C LYS A 123 27.83 -9.12 -25.40
N THR A 124 27.72 -10.31 -25.99
CA THR A 124 28.36 -11.53 -25.47
C THR A 124 29.74 -11.82 -26.06
N LYS A 125 29.99 -11.42 -27.31
CA LYS A 125 31.22 -11.77 -28.06
C LYS A 125 32.13 -10.59 -28.37
N LYS A 126 31.68 -9.37 -28.11
CA LYS A 126 32.46 -8.15 -28.26
C LYS A 126 33.23 -7.90 -26.96
N HIS A 127 34.56 -7.90 -27.04
CA HIS A 127 35.43 -7.70 -25.88
C HIS A 127 36.17 -6.37 -25.99
N LYS A 128 36.52 -5.76 -24.85
CA LYS A 128 37.35 -4.55 -24.81
C LYS A 128 38.80 -4.96 -24.56
N ASN A 129 39.70 -4.55 -25.45
CA ASN A 129 41.13 -4.67 -25.22
C ASN A 129 41.57 -3.74 -24.08
N LYS A 130 42.77 -3.99 -23.55
CA LYS A 130 43.40 -3.16 -22.52
C LYS A 130 43.55 -1.69 -22.95
N ASP A 131 43.64 -1.46 -24.26
CA ASP A 131 43.77 -0.13 -24.88
C ASP A 131 42.41 0.57 -25.09
N GLY A 132 41.32 0.04 -24.51
CA GLY A 132 39.96 0.58 -24.68
C GLY A 132 39.35 0.33 -26.07
N THR A 133 40.13 -0.19 -27.01
CA THR A 133 39.67 -0.55 -28.36
C THR A 133 38.79 -1.80 -28.30
N THR A 134 37.66 -1.77 -28.99
CA THR A 134 36.71 -2.88 -28.98
C THR A 134 37.10 -3.88 -30.08
N CYS A 135 37.29 -5.14 -29.72
CA CYS A 135 37.74 -6.20 -30.63
C CYS A 135 36.75 -7.36 -30.68
N TRP A 136 36.69 -7.97 -31.86
CA TRP A 136 36.00 -9.23 -32.08
C TRP A 136 37.02 -10.36 -32.22
N GLU A 137 36.65 -11.57 -31.82
CA GLU A 137 37.37 -12.74 -32.33
C GLU A 137 37.09 -12.87 -33.84
N PRO A 138 38.09 -13.17 -34.69
CA PRO A 138 37.91 -13.25 -36.15
C PRO A 138 36.84 -14.25 -36.61
N ILE A 139 36.52 -15.24 -35.78
CA ILE A 139 35.45 -16.23 -36.03
C ILE A 139 34.09 -15.67 -35.60
N ALA A 140 34.04 -14.89 -34.51
CA ALA A 140 32.81 -14.27 -34.04
C ALA A 140 32.32 -13.18 -34.99
N GLU A 141 33.22 -12.42 -35.61
CA GLU A 141 32.88 -11.42 -36.62
C GLU A 141 32.16 -12.04 -37.83
N LYS A 142 32.66 -13.18 -38.33
CA LYS A 142 32.00 -13.93 -39.41
C LYS A 142 30.59 -14.38 -39.04
N HIS A 143 30.41 -14.90 -37.84
CA HIS A 143 29.10 -15.33 -37.35
C HIS A 143 28.13 -14.17 -37.12
N TYR A 144 28.65 -13.01 -36.73
CA TYR A 144 27.87 -11.79 -36.60
C TYR A 144 27.35 -11.31 -37.97
N GLU A 145 28.22 -11.30 -38.98
CA GLU A 145 27.82 -11.00 -40.36
C GLU A 145 26.80 -12.00 -40.91
N GLU A 146 26.96 -13.30 -40.61
CA GLU A 146 26.01 -14.34 -40.98
C GLU A 146 24.62 -14.10 -40.35
N LEU A 147 24.56 -13.69 -39.08
CA LEU A 147 23.31 -13.36 -38.40
C LEU A 147 22.63 -12.12 -38.98
N LYS A 148 23.42 -11.11 -39.39
CA LYS A 148 22.90 -9.90 -40.05
C LYS A 148 22.32 -10.23 -41.44
N LYS A 149 23.03 -11.04 -42.22
CA LYS A 149 22.51 -11.52 -43.52
C LYS A 149 21.23 -12.34 -43.37
N LEU A 150 21.12 -13.18 -42.33
CA LEU A 150 19.90 -13.95 -42.07
C LEU A 150 18.70 -13.04 -41.77
N HIS A 151 18.91 -11.99 -40.98
CA HIS A 151 17.89 -10.96 -40.74
C HIS A 151 17.44 -10.29 -42.05
N GLU A 152 18.38 -9.81 -42.85
CA GLU A 152 18.08 -9.18 -44.14
C GLU A 152 17.29 -10.11 -45.07
N THR A 153 17.65 -11.40 -45.14
CA THR A 153 16.91 -12.37 -45.96
C THR A 153 15.49 -12.62 -45.44
N GLN A 154 15.27 -12.57 -44.13
CA GLN A 154 13.96 -12.84 -43.55
C GLN A 154 13.02 -11.65 -43.68
N ILE A 155 13.54 -10.42 -43.61
CA ILE A 155 12.80 -9.21 -44.00
C ILE A 155 12.41 -9.29 -45.48
N GLN A 156 13.33 -9.67 -46.37
CA GLN A 156 13.08 -9.75 -47.81
C GLN A 156 12.02 -10.80 -48.18
N GLU A 157 12.03 -11.95 -47.50
CA GLU A 157 11.11 -13.08 -47.80
C GLU A 157 9.75 -12.98 -47.10
N HIS A 158 9.71 -12.47 -45.87
CA HIS A 158 8.52 -12.51 -45.02
C HIS A 158 8.00 -11.13 -44.59
N GLY A 159 8.70 -10.04 -44.91
CA GLY A 159 8.35 -8.67 -44.52
C GLY A 159 8.71 -8.30 -43.08
N GLU A 160 8.82 -9.27 -42.17
CA GLU A 160 9.17 -9.08 -40.75
C GLU A 160 9.99 -10.26 -40.20
N ASP A 161 10.92 -10.00 -39.28
CA ASP A 161 11.69 -11.05 -38.59
C ASP A 161 10.98 -11.63 -37.38
N ASN A 162 10.29 -12.74 -37.62
CA ASN A 162 9.64 -13.52 -36.56
C ASN A 162 10.55 -14.63 -35.99
N LEU A 163 11.87 -14.59 -36.24
CA LEU A 163 12.78 -15.61 -35.73
C LEU A 163 13.01 -15.48 -34.23
N ASN A 164 12.77 -16.59 -33.52
CA ASN A 164 13.22 -16.75 -32.14
C ASN A 164 14.75 -16.75 -32.08
N VAL A 165 15.30 -16.17 -31.00
CA VAL A 165 16.75 -16.04 -30.77
C VAL A 165 17.47 -17.39 -30.89
N LYS A 166 16.86 -18.46 -30.38
CA LYS A 166 17.44 -19.81 -30.47
C LYS A 166 17.50 -20.31 -31.91
N ASP A 167 16.46 -20.09 -32.70
CA ASP A 167 16.37 -20.59 -34.07
C ASP A 167 17.31 -19.82 -35.00
N ALA A 168 17.47 -18.51 -34.78
CA ALA A 168 18.45 -17.68 -35.47
C ALA A 168 19.88 -18.18 -35.23
N TYR A 169 20.24 -18.48 -33.97
CA TYR A 169 21.56 -19.03 -33.65
C TYR A 169 21.78 -20.44 -34.20
N ILE A 170 20.76 -21.29 -34.21
CA ILE A 170 20.86 -22.64 -34.78
C ILE A 170 21.10 -22.56 -36.29
N LYS A 171 20.44 -21.64 -37.00
CA LYS A 171 20.64 -21.42 -38.43
C LYS A 171 22.04 -20.86 -38.75
N ALA A 172 22.50 -19.84 -38.01
CA ALA A 172 23.79 -19.19 -38.26
C ALA A 172 24.99 -20.03 -37.80
N LEU A 173 24.98 -20.47 -36.55
CA LEU A 173 26.12 -21.15 -35.92
C LEU A 173 26.14 -22.66 -36.20
N LYS A 174 25.05 -23.20 -36.77
CA LYS A 174 24.74 -24.63 -36.91
C LYS A 174 24.66 -25.31 -35.53
N CYS A 175 23.97 -26.44 -35.44
CA CYS A 175 24.03 -27.25 -34.22
C CYS A 175 25.49 -27.67 -33.99
N LYS A 176 26.15 -27.11 -32.97
CA LYS A 176 27.32 -27.78 -32.38
C LYS A 176 26.79 -29.07 -31.78
N SER A 177 26.77 -30.15 -32.56
CA SER A 177 26.50 -31.47 -32.05
C SER A 177 27.43 -31.66 -30.87
N GLY A 178 26.87 -31.90 -29.68
CA GLY A 178 27.63 -32.22 -28.48
C GLY A 178 28.28 -33.60 -28.60
N TYR A 179 29.12 -33.80 -29.61
CA TYR A 179 30.12 -34.85 -29.64
C TYR A 179 31.42 -34.25 -29.13
N VAL A 180 31.55 -34.22 -27.81
CA VAL A 180 32.88 -34.21 -27.20
C VAL A 180 33.50 -35.56 -27.55
N ARG A 181 34.43 -35.60 -28.52
CA ARG A 181 35.23 -36.80 -28.78
C ARG A 181 35.94 -37.19 -27.48
N GLY A 182 35.57 -38.31 -26.86
CA GLY A 182 36.30 -38.87 -25.72
C GLY A 182 35.48 -39.48 -24.59
N LEU A 183 34.15 -39.36 -24.57
CA LEU A 183 33.31 -40.10 -23.62
C LEU A 183 32.53 -41.16 -24.39
N GLY A 184 32.70 -42.44 -24.00
CA GLY A 184 32.07 -43.61 -24.62
C GLY A 184 30.54 -43.53 -24.69
N PRO A 185 29.86 -44.58 -25.22
CA PRO A 185 28.44 -44.52 -25.52
C PRO A 185 27.66 -44.06 -24.29
N GLY A 186 27.08 -42.86 -24.40
CA GLY A 186 26.38 -42.18 -23.32
C GLY A 186 25.27 -43.06 -22.74
N ALA A 187 24.97 -42.82 -21.46
CA ALA A 187 23.92 -43.51 -20.75
C ALA A 187 22.63 -43.57 -21.59
N ARG A 188 22.05 -44.77 -21.72
CA ARG A 188 20.77 -44.96 -22.41
C ARG A 188 19.74 -44.01 -21.78
N PRO A 189 18.90 -43.32 -22.59
CA PRO A 189 17.88 -42.44 -22.04
C PRO A 189 16.96 -43.23 -21.11
N PRO A 190 16.58 -42.67 -19.95
CA PRO A 190 15.73 -43.36 -18.99
C PRO A 190 14.40 -43.76 -19.66
N LYS A 191 13.98 -45.01 -19.49
CA LYS A 191 12.69 -45.52 -19.98
C LYS A 191 11.56 -44.59 -19.51
N LYS A 192 10.68 -44.24 -20.44
CA LYS A 192 9.56 -43.28 -20.38
C LYS A 192 8.44 -43.63 -19.37
N GLY A 193 8.73 -44.35 -18.28
CA GLY A 193 7.73 -44.87 -17.34
C GLY A 193 7.37 -43.93 -16.19
N ARG A 194 8.19 -42.90 -15.90
CA ARG A 194 7.98 -42.01 -14.73
C ARG A 194 7.76 -40.55 -15.08
N THR A 195 8.08 -40.15 -16.31
CA THR A 195 7.88 -38.78 -16.80
C THR A 195 6.44 -38.53 -17.26
N GLY A 196 5.72 -39.57 -17.72
CA GLY A 196 4.30 -39.47 -18.10
C GLY A 196 3.41 -39.08 -16.92
N GLU A 197 3.48 -39.83 -15.82
CA GLU A 197 2.71 -39.56 -14.60
C GLU A 197 3.02 -38.18 -14.01
N ASN A 198 4.29 -37.75 -14.04
CA ASN A 198 4.66 -36.42 -13.58
C ASN A 198 4.14 -35.32 -14.49
N ASN A 199 4.12 -35.53 -15.81
CA ASN A 199 3.56 -34.58 -16.76
C ASN A 199 2.04 -34.46 -16.63
N GLU A 200 1.33 -35.57 -16.40
CA GLU A 200 -0.11 -35.57 -16.12
C GLU A 200 -0.42 -34.83 -14.81
N ARG A 201 0.35 -35.11 -13.74
CA ARG A 201 0.24 -34.37 -12.47
C ARG A 201 0.49 -32.88 -12.64
N LEU A 202 1.54 -32.51 -13.38
CA LEU A 202 1.83 -31.10 -13.68
C LEU A 202 0.71 -30.46 -14.50
N SER A 203 0.13 -31.16 -15.48
CA SER A 203 -1.03 -30.68 -16.25
C SER A 203 -2.21 -30.41 -15.33
N THR A 204 -2.58 -31.38 -14.48
CA THR A 204 -3.68 -31.18 -13.52
C THR A 204 -3.43 -30.03 -12.56
N GLN A 205 -2.18 -29.82 -12.11
CA GLN A 205 -1.84 -28.68 -11.27
C GLN A 205 -1.98 -27.36 -12.01
N VAL A 206 -1.54 -27.29 -13.27
CA VAL A 206 -1.73 -26.10 -14.12
C VAL A 206 -3.21 -25.80 -14.29
N ASP A 207 -4.03 -26.81 -14.56
CA ASP A 207 -5.48 -26.64 -14.73
C ASP A 207 -6.15 -26.15 -13.43
N THR A 208 -5.77 -26.72 -12.28
CA THR A 208 -6.29 -26.25 -10.98
C THR A 208 -5.86 -24.82 -10.64
N LEU A 209 -4.63 -24.44 -10.99
CA LEU A 209 -4.13 -23.08 -10.80
C LEU A 209 -4.80 -22.09 -11.78
N ALA A 210 -5.11 -22.53 -13.00
CA ALA A 210 -5.86 -21.73 -13.95
C ALA A 210 -7.28 -21.45 -13.45
N ALA A 211 -7.99 -22.48 -12.99
CA ALA A 211 -9.32 -22.34 -12.39
C ALA A 211 -9.30 -21.41 -11.16
N SER A 212 -8.34 -21.59 -10.25
CA SER A 212 -8.18 -20.70 -9.09
C SER A 212 -7.90 -19.25 -9.50
N ASN A 213 -7.09 -19.02 -10.54
CA ASN A 213 -6.86 -17.67 -11.05
C ASN A 213 -8.13 -17.05 -11.65
N GLU A 214 -8.98 -17.82 -12.33
CA GLU A 214 -10.27 -17.34 -12.83
C GLU A 214 -11.22 -16.97 -11.69
N GLU A 215 -11.30 -17.80 -10.65
CA GLU A 215 -12.09 -17.49 -9.44
C GLU A 215 -11.59 -16.21 -8.75
N LEU A 216 -10.26 -16.04 -8.63
CA LEU A 216 -9.66 -14.82 -8.08
C LEU A 216 -9.93 -13.58 -8.95
N LYS A 217 -9.97 -13.72 -10.28
CA LYS A 217 -10.35 -12.63 -11.17
C LYS A 217 -11.82 -12.25 -10.99
N ALA A 218 -12.73 -13.23 -10.95
CA ALA A 218 -14.14 -13.00 -10.71
C ALA A 218 -14.39 -12.35 -9.34
N SER A 219 -13.69 -12.79 -8.29
CA SER A 219 -13.75 -12.17 -6.97
C SER A 219 -13.24 -10.72 -6.97
N ASN A 220 -12.14 -10.45 -7.69
CA ASN A 220 -11.65 -9.08 -7.85
C ASN A 220 -12.64 -8.18 -8.59
N GLU A 221 -13.33 -8.69 -9.62
CA GLU A 221 -14.37 -7.96 -10.34
C GLU A 221 -15.57 -7.65 -9.43
N GLN A 222 -16.02 -8.62 -8.63
CA GLN A 222 -17.07 -8.39 -7.62
C GLN A 222 -16.66 -7.35 -6.59
N LEU A 223 -15.41 -7.37 -6.10
CA LEU A 223 -14.90 -6.37 -5.18
C LEU A 223 -14.79 -4.97 -5.80
N LYS A 224 -14.48 -4.89 -7.11
CA LYS A 224 -14.49 -3.61 -7.84
C LYS A 224 -15.91 -3.07 -7.96
N ALA A 225 -16.87 -3.90 -8.36
CA ALA A 225 -18.27 -3.52 -8.43
C ALA A 225 -18.80 -3.04 -7.07
N SER A 226 -18.51 -3.78 -5.99
CA SER A 226 -18.89 -3.36 -4.63
C SER A 226 -18.24 -2.03 -4.21
N ASN A 227 -16.97 -1.79 -4.60
CA ASN A 227 -16.33 -0.50 -4.36
C ASN A 227 -16.98 0.64 -5.15
N GLU A 228 -17.42 0.40 -6.39
CA GLU A 228 -18.14 1.39 -7.19
C GLU A 228 -19.51 1.71 -6.58
N GLU A 229 -20.25 0.70 -6.14
CA GLU A 229 -21.51 0.87 -5.41
C GLU A 229 -21.33 1.67 -4.12
N LEU A 230 -20.28 1.37 -3.33
CA LEU A 230 -19.97 2.12 -2.11
C LEU A 230 -19.59 3.57 -2.40
N LYS A 231 -18.88 3.83 -3.51
CA LYS A 231 -18.57 5.21 -3.94
C LYS A 231 -19.84 5.96 -4.32
N ALA A 232 -20.73 5.35 -5.11
CA ALA A 232 -22.01 5.93 -5.49
C ALA A 232 -22.86 6.25 -4.25
N SER A 233 -22.98 5.32 -3.31
CA SER A 233 -23.69 5.55 -2.05
C SER A 233 -23.09 6.70 -1.24
N ASN A 234 -21.76 6.81 -1.18
CA ASN A 234 -21.09 7.90 -0.47
C ASN A 234 -21.34 9.27 -1.15
N GLU A 235 -21.40 9.31 -2.48
CA GLU A 235 -21.78 10.50 -3.24
C GLU A 235 -23.22 10.92 -2.96
N GLU A 236 -24.16 9.98 -2.93
CA GLU A 236 -25.55 10.24 -2.52
C GLU A 236 -25.65 10.78 -1.08
N PHE A 237 -24.91 10.20 -0.14
CA PHE A 237 -24.86 10.70 1.24
C PHE A 237 -24.26 12.10 1.34
N LYS A 238 -23.28 12.43 0.50
CA LYS A 238 -22.71 13.80 0.44
C LYS A 238 -23.73 14.78 -0.11
N ALA A 239 -24.43 14.44 -1.19
CA ALA A 239 -25.49 15.27 -1.76
C ALA A 239 -26.60 15.55 -0.73
N SER A 240 -27.08 14.51 -0.03
CA SER A 240 -28.08 14.67 1.04
C SER A 240 -27.58 15.56 2.19
N ASN A 241 -26.32 15.43 2.60
CA ASN A 241 -25.73 16.32 3.60
C ASN A 241 -25.65 17.78 3.13
N GLU A 242 -25.34 18.01 1.86
CA GLU A 242 -25.32 19.36 1.28
C GLU A 242 -26.72 19.98 1.23
N GLU A 243 -27.74 19.20 0.88
CA GLU A 243 -29.14 19.62 0.92
C GLU A 243 -29.57 19.99 2.34
N LEU A 244 -29.29 19.13 3.33
CA LEU A 244 -29.60 19.40 4.74
C LEU A 244 -28.90 20.67 5.24
N ARG A 245 -27.63 20.89 4.85
CA ARG A 245 -26.91 22.14 5.19
C ARG A 245 -27.55 23.36 4.55
N ALA A 246 -28.02 23.25 3.31
CA ALA A 246 -28.70 24.33 2.63
C ALA A 246 -30.05 24.66 3.30
N GLU A 247 -30.83 23.64 3.68
CA GLU A 247 -32.07 23.81 4.44
C GLU A 247 -31.82 24.44 5.81
N PHE A 248 -30.81 23.96 6.54
CA PHE A 248 -30.42 24.54 7.82
C PHE A 248 -30.02 26.02 7.68
N SER A 249 -29.26 26.36 6.63
CA SER A 249 -28.90 27.75 6.33
C SER A 249 -30.14 28.62 6.06
N LYS A 250 -31.12 28.10 5.29
CA LYS A 250 -32.38 28.81 5.01
C LYS A 250 -33.17 29.03 6.31
N LEU A 251 -33.40 27.98 7.09
CA LEU A 251 -34.13 28.08 8.36
C LEU A 251 -33.46 29.03 9.35
N ASN A 252 -32.12 29.01 9.43
CA ASN A 252 -31.39 29.92 10.29
C ASN A 252 -31.51 31.39 9.82
N LYS A 253 -31.45 31.65 8.51
CA LYS A 253 -31.70 32.99 7.96
C LYS A 253 -33.11 33.47 8.30
N GLU A 254 -34.12 32.64 8.08
CA GLU A 254 -35.50 32.98 8.41
C GLU A 254 -35.70 33.20 9.93
N ALA A 255 -35.03 32.42 10.79
CA ALA A 255 -35.06 32.61 12.23
C ALA A 255 -34.48 33.97 12.63
N ILE A 256 -33.32 34.34 12.07
CA ILE A 256 -32.69 35.65 12.29
C ILE A 256 -33.59 36.78 11.78
N GLU A 257 -34.23 36.63 10.63
CA GLU A 257 -35.17 37.61 10.09
C GLU A 257 -36.42 37.77 10.97
N ARG A 258 -36.98 36.66 11.47
CA ARG A 258 -38.10 36.70 12.43
C ARG A 258 -37.69 37.43 13.71
N GLU A 259 -36.51 37.16 14.26
CA GLU A 259 -36.01 37.88 15.44
C GLU A 259 -35.84 39.38 15.17
N LYS A 260 -35.25 39.75 14.02
CA LYS A 260 -35.09 41.17 13.64
C LYS A 260 -36.44 41.86 13.53
N LYS A 261 -37.41 41.23 12.85
CA LYS A 261 -38.76 41.76 12.72
C LYS A 261 -39.44 41.94 14.08
N MET A 262 -39.31 40.96 14.97
CA MET A 262 -39.83 41.08 16.34
C MET A 262 -39.18 42.24 17.11
N ARG A 263 -37.85 42.44 16.97
CA ARG A 263 -37.16 43.58 17.59
C ARG A 263 -37.64 44.92 17.01
N GLU A 264 -37.83 45.01 15.70
CA GLU A 264 -38.36 46.20 15.02
C GLU A 264 -39.79 46.51 15.45
N ASP A 265 -40.66 45.50 15.50
CA ASP A 265 -42.05 45.64 15.95
C ASP A 265 -42.12 46.07 17.41
N MET A 266 -41.25 45.53 18.28
CA MET A 266 -41.13 45.98 19.67
C MET A 266 -40.67 47.43 19.77
N LEU A 267 -39.71 47.86 18.96
CA LEU A 267 -39.25 49.26 18.94
C LEU A 267 -40.36 50.22 18.50
N LYS A 268 -41.11 49.88 17.45
CA LYS A 268 -42.28 50.67 17.01
C LYS A 268 -43.34 50.77 18.11
N MET A 269 -43.63 49.66 18.79
CA MET A 269 -44.56 49.66 19.94
C MET A 269 -44.06 50.58 21.07
N PHE A 270 -42.75 50.63 21.35
CA PHE A 270 -42.19 51.55 22.34
C PHE A 270 -42.26 53.01 21.90
N GLU A 271 -42.04 53.31 20.62
CA GLU A 271 -42.20 54.66 20.06
C GLU A 271 -43.65 55.14 20.15
N ASP A 272 -44.61 54.30 19.75
CA ASP A 272 -46.05 54.59 19.84
C ASP A 272 -46.48 54.83 21.30
N MET A 273 -45.98 54.01 22.23
CA MET A 273 -46.24 54.19 23.65
C MET A 273 -45.61 55.48 24.16
N ARG A 274 -44.36 55.77 23.82
CA ARG A 274 -43.72 57.05 24.16
C ARG A 274 -44.53 58.23 23.65
N TYR A 275 -44.97 58.20 22.39
CA TYR A 275 -45.77 59.28 21.81
C TYR A 275 -47.08 59.49 22.58
N LYS A 276 -47.79 58.41 22.91
CA LYS A 276 -49.01 58.47 23.74
C LYS A 276 -48.72 59.02 25.15
N PHE A 277 -47.63 58.58 25.79
CA PHE A 277 -47.22 59.12 27.10
C PHE A 277 -46.85 60.59 27.03
N PHE A 278 -46.09 61.03 26.03
CA PHE A 278 -45.74 62.44 25.82
C PHE A 278 -46.97 63.29 25.54
N SER A 279 -47.90 62.84 24.71
CA SER A 279 -49.17 63.52 24.45
C SER A 279 -50.01 63.66 25.73
N LEU A 280 -50.15 62.57 26.50
CA LEU A 280 -50.87 62.60 27.78
C LEU A 280 -50.18 63.53 28.78
N PHE A 281 -48.85 63.52 28.86
CA PHE A 281 -48.07 64.39 29.73
C PHE A 281 -48.25 65.87 29.39
N ILE A 282 -48.24 66.24 28.11
CA ILE A 282 -48.51 67.62 27.66
C ILE A 282 -49.94 68.03 28.02
N ILE A 283 -50.93 67.15 27.84
CA ILE A 283 -52.33 67.44 28.23
C ILE A 283 -52.43 67.66 29.74
N ILE A 284 -51.79 66.82 30.56
CA ILE A 284 -51.78 66.98 32.03
C ILE A 284 -51.12 68.31 32.41
N LEU A 285 -49.98 68.66 31.83
CA LEU A 285 -49.32 69.96 32.06
C LEU A 285 -50.15 71.16 31.56
N GLY A 286 -50.98 70.99 30.53
CA GLY A 286 -51.88 72.04 30.05
C GLY A 286 -53.15 72.19 30.89
N ILE A 287 -53.64 71.10 31.52
CA ILE A 287 -54.78 71.11 32.44
C ILE A 287 -54.38 71.67 33.80
N ILE A 288 -53.19 71.32 34.27
CA ILE A 288 -52.64 71.87 35.51
C ILE A 288 -52.03 73.22 35.16
N ASN A 289 -52.73 74.32 35.45
CA ASN A 289 -52.16 75.66 35.31
C ASN A 289 -50.81 75.71 36.03
N VAL A 290 -49.84 76.42 35.45
CA VAL A 290 -48.50 76.61 36.05
C VAL A 290 -48.63 77.16 37.49
N GLU A 291 -49.62 78.01 37.74
CA GLU A 291 -50.03 78.48 39.08
C GLU A 291 -50.39 77.35 40.07
N ASP A 292 -51.13 76.33 39.64
CA ASP A 292 -51.58 75.24 40.52
C ASP A 292 -50.43 74.26 40.85
N MET A 293 -49.49 74.06 39.92
CA MET A 293 -48.24 73.32 40.19
C MET A 293 -47.33 74.06 41.16
N LEU A 294 -47.21 75.39 41.02
CA LEU A 294 -46.46 76.23 41.96
C LEU A 294 -47.06 76.19 43.37
N LYS A 295 -48.39 76.31 43.49
CA LYS A 295 -49.08 76.18 44.78
C LYS A 295 -48.88 74.82 45.43
N MET A 296 -49.01 73.73 44.68
CA MET A 296 -48.78 72.39 45.23
C MET A 296 -47.33 72.13 45.67
N PHE A 297 -46.36 72.82 45.06
CA PHE A 297 -44.95 72.72 45.46
C PHE A 297 -44.66 73.52 46.74
N GLU A 298 -45.20 74.75 46.84
CA GLU A 298 -45.11 75.57 48.04
C GLU A 298 -45.78 74.91 49.25
N ASP A 299 -46.95 74.32 49.06
CA ASP A 299 -47.68 73.59 50.12
C ASP A 299 -46.91 72.34 50.59
N LYS A 300 -46.26 71.61 49.68
CA LYS A 300 -45.40 70.47 50.04
C LYS A 300 -44.18 70.87 50.86
N GLU A 301 -43.51 71.96 50.48
CA GLU A 301 -42.38 72.47 51.26
C GLU A 301 -42.82 72.99 52.63
N ALA A 302 -43.98 73.65 52.73
CA ALA A 302 -44.54 74.10 54.01
C ALA A 302 -44.84 72.91 54.95
N ILE A 303 -45.43 71.83 54.42
CA ILE A 303 -45.70 70.59 55.18
C ILE A 303 -44.39 69.92 55.62
N GLU A 304 -43.35 69.88 54.78
CA GLU A 304 -42.04 69.34 55.19
C GLU A 304 -41.36 70.19 56.26
N ARG A 305 -41.51 71.52 56.21
CA ARG A 305 -41.01 72.41 57.27
C ARG A 305 -41.77 72.18 58.57
N GLU A 306 -43.09 72.03 58.55
CA GLU A 306 -43.88 71.67 59.75
C GLU A 306 -43.49 70.30 60.31
N LYS A 307 -43.27 69.29 59.46
CA LYS A 307 -42.81 67.96 59.89
C LYS A 307 -41.41 67.98 60.50
N LYS A 308 -40.53 68.90 60.09
CA LYS A 308 -39.21 69.09 60.71
C LYS A 308 -39.27 69.84 62.04
N MET A 309 -40.34 70.61 62.28
CA MET A 309 -40.54 71.40 63.50
C MET A 309 -41.28 70.64 64.60
N ARG A 310 -41.98 69.53 64.26
CA ARG A 310 -42.59 68.59 65.21
C ARG A 310 -41.61 67.47 65.56
#